data_AF-A0A840V1E4-F1
#
_entry.id   AF-A0A840V1E4-F1
#
_cell.length_a   1.000
_cell.length_b   1.000
_cell.length_c   1.000
_cell.angle_alpha   90.00
_cell.angle_beta   90.00
_cell.angle_gamma   90.00
#
_symmetry.space_group_name_H-M   'P 1'
#
loop_
_entity.id
_entity.type
_entity.pdbx_description
1 polymer ?
#
loop_
_entity_poly.entity_id
_entity_poly.type
_entity_poly.pdbx_seq_one_letter_code
_entity_poly.pdbx_strand_id
1 'polypeptide(L)'
;MNLQDTLYFPGTAIASGSQYPLYLLCPTIHLLQPVEPEEGAGDGPGSADLFINHGFCQVHTPQPLGPDRKRFLRLIDDIRERKDDYAAQLSSLTMAAMTAPRQQDDDTSQAILSSLLGGPGRKIARENEGPKQDLWQARLVLKIGEILDQEEEEIARDLLALDEDEHSLYTRLHGEDLVAADEDDNPLADLIDIRARLRQPATGTIRNRFRAWKQLFLSGELPTWRILATHWPDAADIILEAYERHRGQAATPAGALPLPTTVGLTMDEAFAAVAAFRKEFALLADELLATLPAPLPATLIKRWQDALEQHFPAGQFGRTVVAIHHLAGLDISTLLGKPGQEKDQGTLLLAIADIA
;
A
#
# COMPACT_ATOMS: atom_id res chain seq x y z
N MET A 1 0.25 18.73 -20.65
CA MET A 1 0.69 17.31 -20.68
C MET A 1 -0.13 16.60 -19.62
N ASN A 2 -0.98 15.66 -20.00
CA ASN A 2 -1.80 14.90 -19.04
C ASN A 2 -0.93 13.77 -18.51
N LEU A 3 -0.22 14.00 -17.40
CA LEU A 3 0.39 12.90 -16.67
C LEU A 3 -0.74 11.99 -16.20
N GLN A 4 -0.60 10.68 -16.41
CA GLN A 4 -1.59 9.72 -15.95
C GLN A 4 -1.40 9.54 -14.44
N ASP A 5 -2.23 10.24 -13.67
CA ASP A 5 -2.20 10.18 -12.22
C ASP A 5 -2.60 8.78 -11.73
N THR A 6 -1.80 8.26 -10.79
CA THR A 6 -1.92 6.90 -10.25
C THR A 6 -2.48 6.93 -8.85
N LEU A 7 -3.56 6.19 -8.58
CA LEU A 7 -4.08 5.96 -7.23
C LEU A 7 -3.55 4.65 -6.68
N TYR A 8 -2.89 4.72 -5.52
CA TYR A 8 -2.44 3.53 -4.82
C TYR A 8 -3.53 2.99 -3.89
N PHE A 9 -3.70 1.67 -3.90
CA PHE A 9 -4.77 1.00 -3.17
C PHE A 9 -4.35 -0.41 -2.73
N PRO A 10 -5.05 -0.99 -1.75
CA PRO A 10 -5.82 -0.34 -0.69
C PRO A 10 -4.91 0.30 0.39
N GLY A 11 -3.62 0.46 0.12
CA GLY A 11 -2.67 1.07 1.05
C GLY A 11 -2.97 2.55 1.28
N THR A 12 -2.58 3.03 2.47
CA THR A 12 -2.78 4.42 2.91
C THR A 12 -1.48 5.15 3.22
N ALA A 13 -0.37 4.41 3.17
CA ALA A 13 1.00 4.90 3.23
C ALA A 13 1.87 4.03 2.32
N ILE A 14 3.00 4.59 1.89
CA ILE A 14 4.10 3.83 1.30
C ILE A 14 5.15 3.73 2.41
N ALA A 15 5.18 2.57 3.07
CA ALA A 15 5.97 2.35 4.27
C ALA A 15 7.24 1.53 4.01
N SER A 16 7.32 0.82 2.88
CA SER A 16 8.37 -0.16 2.61
C SER A 16 9.34 0.28 1.50
N GLY A 17 10.62 -0.06 1.68
CA GLY A 17 11.64 0.07 0.64
C GLY A 17 11.26 -0.60 -0.69
N SER A 18 10.48 -1.68 -0.60
CA SER A 18 10.00 -2.45 -1.76
C SER A 18 8.91 -1.73 -2.59
N GLN A 19 8.28 -0.72 -2.02
CA GLN A 19 7.21 0.04 -2.66
C GLN A 19 7.73 1.29 -3.39
N TYR A 20 8.87 1.84 -2.96
CA TYR A 20 9.51 3.01 -3.59
C TYR A 20 9.82 2.88 -5.09
N PRO A 21 10.15 1.69 -5.65
CA PRO A 21 10.34 1.53 -7.09
C PRO A 21 9.14 1.98 -7.93
N LEU A 22 7.92 2.00 -7.38
CA LEU A 22 6.74 2.51 -8.09
C LEU A 22 6.91 3.98 -8.52
N TYR A 23 7.65 4.79 -7.76
CA TYR A 23 7.93 6.20 -8.09
C TYR A 23 8.85 6.37 -9.30
N LEU A 24 9.55 5.32 -9.76
CA LEU A 24 10.32 5.38 -11.00
C LEU A 24 9.39 5.46 -12.22
N LEU A 25 8.32 4.66 -12.21
CA LEU A 25 7.34 4.58 -13.29
C LEU A 25 6.27 5.66 -13.17
N CYS A 26 5.66 5.79 -11.98
CA CYS A 26 4.53 6.69 -11.75
C CYS A 26 5.01 8.10 -11.42
N PRO A 27 4.65 9.13 -12.20
CA PRO A 27 5.08 10.50 -11.94
C PRO A 27 4.60 11.06 -10.60
N THR A 28 3.33 10.80 -10.29
CA THR A 28 2.69 11.19 -9.04
C THR A 28 1.83 10.03 -8.56
N ILE A 29 2.04 9.59 -7.32
CA ILE A 29 1.22 8.58 -6.66
C ILE A 29 0.29 9.26 -5.67
N HIS A 30 -1.01 9.01 -5.80
CA HIS A 30 -2.03 9.49 -4.91
C HIS A 30 -2.37 8.45 -3.86
N LEU A 31 -2.42 8.88 -2.59
CA LEU A 31 -2.77 8.06 -1.44
C LEU A 31 -4.05 8.58 -0.78
N LEU A 32 -4.87 7.66 -0.27
CA LEU A 32 -5.95 8.04 0.64
C LEU A 32 -5.42 8.01 2.07
N GLN A 33 -5.64 9.10 2.79
CA GLN A 33 -5.21 9.27 4.16
C GLN A 33 -6.44 9.16 5.10
N PRO A 34 -6.44 8.22 6.06
CA PRO A 34 -7.56 8.03 6.98
C PRO A 34 -7.72 9.16 8.01
N VAL A 35 -6.71 9.99 8.23
CA VAL A 35 -6.72 11.06 9.25
C VAL A 35 -5.95 12.25 8.70
N GLU A 36 -6.43 13.45 8.96
CA GLU A 36 -5.76 14.69 8.54
C GLU A 36 -4.33 14.79 9.12
N PRO A 37 -3.36 15.28 8.33
CA PRO A 37 -2.03 15.60 8.85
C PRO A 37 -2.14 16.61 10.01
N GLU A 38 -1.13 16.67 10.88
CA GLU A 38 -1.12 17.64 11.98
C GLU A 38 -1.23 19.07 11.46
N GLU A 39 -2.00 19.91 12.15
CA GLU A 39 -2.08 21.34 11.85
C GLU A 39 -0.67 21.94 11.96
N GLY A 40 -0.10 22.34 10.81
CA GLY A 40 1.28 22.82 10.70
C GLY A 40 2.27 21.84 10.04
N ALA A 41 1.86 20.61 9.74
CA ALA A 41 2.66 19.63 8.99
C ALA A 41 2.43 19.70 7.46
N GLY A 42 1.39 20.43 7.01
CA GLY A 42 1.07 20.66 5.60
C GLY A 42 1.42 22.08 5.18
N ASP A 43 2.15 22.19 4.07
CA ASP A 43 2.46 23.41 3.29
C ASP A 43 3.67 24.26 3.73
N GLY A 44 4.62 23.66 4.45
CA GLY A 44 5.97 24.22 4.63
C GLY A 44 7.07 23.23 4.21
N PRO A 45 8.26 23.69 3.79
CA PRO A 45 9.43 22.83 3.61
C PRO A 45 9.82 22.27 4.99
N GLY A 46 9.23 21.14 5.35
CA GLY A 46 9.29 20.62 6.72
C GLY A 46 8.36 19.44 7.04
N SER A 47 7.54 18.93 6.10
CA SER A 47 7.02 17.56 6.27
C SER A 47 8.20 16.58 6.22
N ALA A 48 8.24 15.58 7.10
CA ALA A 48 9.32 14.59 7.11
C ALA A 48 9.36 13.73 5.83
N ASP A 49 8.31 13.78 5.00
CA ASP A 49 8.18 12.96 3.81
C ASP A 49 8.67 13.70 2.56
N LEU A 50 9.86 13.32 2.10
CA LEU A 50 10.51 13.90 0.92
C LEU A 50 9.69 13.69 -0.36
N PHE A 51 8.97 12.58 -0.49
CA PHE A 51 8.19 12.29 -1.69
C PHE A 51 6.97 13.22 -1.81
N ILE A 52 6.35 13.57 -0.69
CA ILE A 52 5.25 14.55 -0.66
C ILE A 52 5.77 15.95 -0.99
N ASN A 53 6.84 16.39 -0.31
CA ASN A 53 7.39 17.74 -0.47
C ASN A 53 7.84 18.05 -1.92
N HIS A 54 8.30 17.03 -2.64
CA HIS A 54 8.79 17.16 -4.02
C HIS A 54 7.76 16.78 -5.08
N GLY A 55 6.52 16.49 -4.68
CA GLY A 55 5.40 16.25 -5.60
C GLY A 55 5.36 14.86 -6.23
N PHE A 56 6.18 13.92 -5.79
CA PHE A 56 6.09 12.50 -6.18
C PHE A 56 4.89 11.80 -5.54
N CYS A 57 4.43 12.30 -4.39
CA CYS A 57 3.27 11.79 -3.68
C CYS A 57 2.28 12.89 -3.32
N GLN A 58 0.98 12.59 -3.44
CA GLN A 58 -0.09 13.48 -3.00
C GLN A 58 -1.10 12.71 -2.14
N VAL A 59 -1.39 13.24 -0.96
CA VAL A 59 -2.32 12.64 -0.01
C VAL A 59 -3.69 13.31 -0.10
N HIS A 60 -4.74 12.49 -0.03
CA HIS A 60 -6.13 12.95 -0.02
C HIS A 60 -6.81 12.46 1.25
N THR A 61 -7.46 13.36 1.98
CA THR A 61 -8.27 12.99 3.16
C THR A 61 -9.75 13.20 2.87
N PRO A 62 -10.46 12.21 2.30
CA PRO A 62 -11.91 12.25 2.16
C PRO A 62 -12.58 12.51 3.51
N GLN A 63 -13.57 13.41 3.54
CA GLN A 63 -14.35 13.75 4.74
C GLN A 63 -13.50 13.91 6.02
N PRO A 64 -12.72 14.98 6.14
CA PRO A 64 -11.80 15.17 7.27
C PRO A 64 -12.50 15.09 8.64
N LEU A 65 -11.77 14.62 9.67
CA LEU A 65 -12.34 14.33 11.01
C LEU A 65 -12.66 15.60 11.80
N GLY A 66 -11.97 16.71 11.52
CA GLY A 66 -12.22 18.01 12.15
C GLY A 66 -12.19 17.91 13.69
N PRO A 67 -13.29 18.21 14.41
CA PRO A 67 -13.30 18.25 15.87
C PRO A 67 -13.01 16.89 16.52
N ASP A 68 -13.34 15.78 15.86
CA ASP A 68 -13.13 14.43 16.40
C ASP A 68 -11.70 13.91 16.18
N ARG A 69 -10.87 14.64 15.43
CA ARG A 69 -9.48 14.26 15.12
C ARG A 69 -8.65 13.94 16.37
N LYS A 70 -8.69 14.83 17.38
CA LYS A 70 -7.92 14.65 18.62
C LYS A 70 -8.34 13.40 19.39
N ARG A 71 -9.64 13.09 19.37
CA ARG A 71 -10.18 11.88 20.01
C ARG A 71 -9.75 10.63 19.26
N PHE A 72 -9.79 10.68 17.93
CA PHE A 72 -9.32 9.58 17.08
C PHE A 72 -7.84 9.27 17.31
N LEU A 73 -6.98 10.29 17.31
CA LEU A 73 -5.54 10.12 17.50
C LEU A 73 -5.21 9.52 18.86
N ARG A 74 -5.84 9.99 19.95
CA ARG A 74 -5.68 9.38 21.27
C ARG A 74 -6.01 7.90 21.30
N LEU A 75 -7.07 7.48 20.62
CA LEU A 75 -7.43 6.06 20.51
C LEU A 75 -6.35 5.27 19.78
N ILE A 76 -5.77 5.83 18.72
CA ILE A 76 -4.67 5.19 17.99
C ILE A 76 -3.41 5.08 18.86
N ASP A 77 -3.08 6.13 19.61
CA ASP A 77 -1.96 6.14 20.54
C ASP A 77 -2.15 5.10 21.65
N ASP A 78 -3.35 5.02 22.24
CA ASP A 78 -3.71 4.00 23.23
C ASP A 78 -3.57 2.57 22.68
N ILE A 79 -3.90 2.35 21.40
CA ILE A 79 -3.72 1.05 20.73
C ILE A 79 -2.23 0.74 20.54
N ARG A 80 -1.43 1.73 20.12
CA ARG A 80 0.03 1.57 19.94
C ARG A 80 0.73 1.23 21.25
N GLU A 81 0.27 1.77 22.37
CA GLU A 81 0.86 1.54 23.70
C GLU A 81 0.48 0.17 24.31
N ARG A 82 -0.63 -0.45 23.88
CA ARG A 82 -1.21 -1.67 24.51
C ARG A 82 -1.24 -2.88 23.56
N LYS A 83 -0.15 -3.07 22.82
CA LYS A 83 -0.02 -3.99 21.65
C LYS A 83 -0.57 -5.41 21.88
N ASP A 84 -0.34 -6.02 23.04
CA ASP A 84 -0.57 -7.46 23.24
C ASP A 84 -2.04 -7.84 23.53
N ASP A 85 -2.77 -7.01 24.27
CA ASP A 85 -4.16 -7.30 24.65
C ASP A 85 -5.18 -6.84 23.60
N TYR A 86 -4.83 -5.82 22.82
CA TYR A 86 -5.75 -5.21 21.86
C TYR A 86 -5.71 -5.84 20.46
N ALA A 87 -4.60 -6.40 19.98
CA ALA A 87 -4.55 -7.04 18.66
C ALA A 87 -5.49 -8.26 18.56
N ALA A 88 -5.58 -9.05 19.63
CA ALA A 88 -6.52 -10.17 19.75
C ALA A 88 -7.98 -9.68 19.85
N GLN A 89 -8.22 -8.59 20.57
CA GLN A 89 -9.55 -7.98 20.71
C GLN A 89 -9.98 -7.19 19.46
N LEU A 90 -9.03 -6.65 18.68
CA LEU A 90 -9.27 -5.95 17.42
C LEU A 90 -9.49 -6.92 16.27
N SER A 91 -8.81 -8.07 16.27
CA SER A 91 -9.11 -9.16 15.34
C SER A 91 -10.53 -9.68 15.58
N SER A 92 -10.95 -9.84 16.83
CA SER A 92 -12.32 -10.23 17.16
C SER A 92 -13.34 -9.11 16.90
N LEU A 93 -13.02 -7.83 17.14
CA LEU A 93 -13.87 -6.67 16.83
C LEU A 93 -14.03 -6.45 15.31
N THR A 94 -12.97 -6.56 14.54
CA THR A 94 -12.98 -6.41 13.08
C THR A 94 -13.74 -7.56 12.42
N MET A 95 -13.63 -8.77 12.96
CA MET A 95 -14.44 -9.91 12.50
C MET A 95 -15.91 -9.78 12.93
N ALA A 96 -16.20 -9.44 14.19
CA ALA A 96 -17.57 -9.35 14.70
C ALA A 96 -18.38 -8.19 14.10
N ALA A 97 -17.76 -7.03 13.89
CA ALA A 97 -18.43 -5.87 13.30
C ALA A 97 -18.74 -6.05 11.80
N MET A 98 -18.06 -6.97 11.12
CA MET A 98 -18.20 -7.16 9.67
C MET A 98 -18.81 -8.50 9.23
N THR A 99 -19.06 -9.44 10.15
CA THR A 99 -19.75 -10.72 9.87
C THR A 99 -21.21 -10.77 10.32
N ALA A 100 -21.71 -9.80 11.09
CA ALA A 100 -23.11 -9.78 11.51
C ALA A 100 -24.06 -9.57 10.30
N PRO A 101 -24.96 -10.51 9.97
CA PRO A 101 -26.16 -10.17 9.22
C PRO A 101 -26.92 -9.12 10.04
N ARG A 102 -27.54 -8.14 9.38
CA ARG A 102 -28.28 -7.00 9.97
C ARG A 102 -29.47 -7.37 10.89
N GLN A 103 -29.56 -8.59 11.41
CA GLN A 103 -30.62 -9.03 12.29
C GLN A 103 -30.04 -9.83 13.46
N GLN A 104 -30.09 -9.17 14.64
CA GLN A 104 -30.25 -9.74 16.00
C GLN A 104 -29.10 -9.67 17.02
N ASP A 105 -27.86 -9.31 16.69
CA ASP A 105 -26.76 -9.21 17.69
C ASP A 105 -26.12 -7.80 17.79
N ASP A 106 -26.95 -6.75 17.80
CA ASP A 106 -26.48 -5.35 17.90
C ASP A 106 -25.92 -4.96 19.29
N ASP A 107 -26.19 -5.73 20.34
CA ASP A 107 -25.90 -5.31 21.72
C ASP A 107 -24.43 -5.50 22.15
N THR A 108 -23.71 -6.50 21.62
CA THR A 108 -22.32 -6.80 22.04
C THR A 108 -21.28 -5.91 21.35
N SER A 109 -21.42 -5.70 20.04
CA SER A 109 -20.54 -4.79 19.27
C SER A 109 -20.71 -3.34 19.71
N GLN A 110 -21.95 -2.91 20.04
CA GLN A 110 -22.22 -1.58 20.58
C GLN A 110 -21.78 -1.43 22.05
N ALA A 111 -21.83 -2.47 22.87
CA ALA A 111 -21.35 -2.43 24.26
C ALA A 111 -19.82 -2.23 24.34
N ILE A 112 -19.05 -2.86 23.45
CA ILE A 112 -17.59 -2.69 23.43
C ILE A 112 -17.22 -1.31 22.86
N LEU A 113 -17.91 -0.85 21.81
CA LEU A 113 -17.71 0.49 21.27
C LEU A 113 -18.14 1.59 22.26
N SER A 114 -19.24 1.43 22.99
CA SER A 114 -19.66 2.40 24.02
C SER A 114 -18.74 2.41 25.25
N SER A 115 -18.09 1.28 25.55
CA SER A 115 -17.02 1.19 26.55
C SER A 115 -15.75 1.94 26.10
N LEU A 116 -15.34 1.78 24.83
CA LEU A 116 -14.18 2.48 24.24
C LEU A 116 -14.44 3.98 23.98
N LEU A 117 -15.69 4.35 23.68
CA LEU A 117 -16.09 5.72 23.38
C LEU A 117 -16.38 6.56 24.63
N GLY A 118 -16.50 5.96 25.82
CA GLY A 118 -16.62 6.65 27.10
C GLY A 118 -17.88 7.47 27.27
N GLY A 119 -18.92 6.85 27.84
CA GLY A 119 -20.04 7.56 28.48
C GLY A 119 -21.34 6.74 28.54
N PRO A 120 -21.71 6.14 29.69
CA PRO A 120 -23.01 5.50 29.85
C PRO A 120 -24.09 6.58 29.85
N GLY A 121 -24.95 6.59 28.83
CA GLY A 121 -26.21 7.35 28.88
C GLY A 121 -26.59 8.20 27.68
N ARG A 122 -25.91 8.12 26.53
CA ARG A 122 -26.35 8.86 25.33
C ARG A 122 -27.10 7.96 24.37
N LYS A 123 -28.43 7.87 24.53
CA LYS A 123 -29.36 7.47 23.46
C LYS A 123 -29.31 8.57 22.39
N ILE A 124 -28.37 8.48 21.45
CA ILE A 124 -28.32 9.40 20.31
C ILE A 124 -29.17 8.82 19.17
N ALA A 125 -29.82 9.74 18.44
CA ALA A 125 -30.89 9.47 17.50
C ALA A 125 -30.45 8.62 16.30
N ARG A 126 -31.19 7.54 16.07
CA ARG A 126 -30.87 6.35 15.25
C ARG A 126 -30.76 6.51 13.73
N GLU A 127 -30.91 7.69 13.13
CA GLU A 127 -31.07 7.80 11.66
C GLU A 127 -29.88 8.40 10.89
N ASN A 128 -28.94 9.09 11.55
CA ASN A 128 -27.79 9.75 10.86
C ASN A 128 -26.40 9.36 11.39
N GLU A 129 -26.31 8.48 12.40
CA GLU A 129 -25.02 8.06 12.99
C GLU A 129 -24.38 6.87 12.27
N GLY A 130 -25.18 5.99 11.64
CA GLY A 130 -24.71 4.81 10.93
C GLY A 130 -23.56 5.08 9.93
N PRO A 131 -23.73 5.95 8.92
CA PRO A 131 -22.69 6.18 7.92
C PRO A 131 -21.42 6.84 8.47
N LYS A 132 -21.55 7.68 9.51
CA LYS A 132 -20.40 8.30 10.19
C LYS A 132 -19.66 7.29 11.07
N GLN A 133 -20.39 6.43 11.76
CA GLN A 133 -19.83 5.35 12.57
C GLN A 133 -19.12 4.32 11.70
N ASP A 134 -19.71 3.95 10.56
CA ASP A 134 -19.08 3.03 9.61
C ASP A 134 -17.78 3.64 9.04
N LEU A 135 -17.77 4.94 8.73
CA LEU A 135 -16.56 5.63 8.24
C LEU A 135 -15.47 5.71 9.33
N TRP A 136 -15.87 5.93 10.58
CA TRP A 136 -14.95 5.90 11.72
C TRP A 136 -14.29 4.53 11.89
N GLN A 137 -15.08 3.45 11.78
CA GLN A 137 -14.56 2.08 11.80
C GLN A 137 -13.63 1.81 10.61
N ALA A 138 -14.01 2.25 9.41
CA ALA A 138 -13.15 2.12 8.24
C ALA A 138 -11.79 2.81 8.45
N ARG A 139 -11.77 4.03 9.00
CA ARG A 139 -10.52 4.73 9.34
C ARG A 139 -9.68 3.97 10.35
N LEU A 140 -10.32 3.37 11.36
CA LEU A 140 -9.62 2.58 12.38
C LEU A 140 -8.95 1.34 11.77
N VAL A 141 -9.67 0.59 10.93
CA VAL A 141 -9.12 -0.58 10.22
C VAL A 141 -7.92 -0.18 9.35
N LEU A 142 -8.01 0.94 8.64
CA LEU A 142 -6.92 1.43 7.80
C LEU A 142 -5.71 1.88 8.62
N LYS A 143 -5.91 2.59 9.73
CA LYS A 143 -4.79 3.03 10.59
C LYS A 143 -4.10 1.90 11.32
N ILE A 144 -4.85 0.89 11.78
CA ILE A 144 -4.23 -0.32 12.34
C ILE A 144 -3.45 -1.04 11.25
N GLY A 145 -3.99 -1.13 10.04
CA GLY A 145 -3.27 -1.69 8.90
C GLY A 145 -1.95 -0.96 8.63
N GLU A 146 -1.98 0.37 8.60
CA GLU A 146 -0.80 1.22 8.43
C GLU A 146 0.26 1.01 9.53
N ILE A 147 -0.16 0.87 10.79
CA ILE A 147 0.75 0.59 11.93
C ILE A 147 1.41 -0.77 11.76
N LEU A 148 0.63 -1.80 11.47
CA LEU A 148 1.17 -3.15 11.28
C LEU A 148 2.15 -3.20 10.11
N ASP A 149 1.85 -2.51 9.00
CA ASP A 149 2.73 -2.46 7.83
C ASP A 149 4.05 -1.73 8.15
N GLN A 150 4.01 -0.68 8.98
CA GLN A 150 5.21 0.02 9.46
C GLN A 150 6.06 -0.84 10.38
N GLU A 151 5.43 -1.55 11.32
CA GLU A 151 6.11 -2.46 12.25
C GLU A 151 6.74 -3.64 11.51
N GLU A 152 6.04 -4.22 10.53
CA GLU A 152 6.56 -5.32 9.72
C GLU A 152 7.80 -4.89 8.92
N GLU A 153 7.79 -3.68 8.34
CA GLU A 153 8.96 -3.13 7.65
C GLU A 153 10.10 -2.82 8.62
N GLU A 154 9.82 -2.28 9.81
CA GLU A 154 10.83 -2.03 10.85
C GLU A 154 11.51 -3.35 11.25
N ILE A 155 10.72 -4.39 11.53
CA ILE A 155 11.22 -5.74 11.83
C ILE A 155 12.05 -6.27 10.65
N ALA A 156 11.56 -6.12 9.42
CA ALA A 156 12.27 -6.60 8.23
C ALA A 156 13.62 -5.87 8.02
N ARG A 157 13.69 -4.58 8.39
CA ARG A 157 14.92 -3.79 8.33
C ARG A 157 15.89 -4.18 9.45
N ASP A 158 15.40 -4.36 10.67
CA ASP A 158 16.22 -4.79 11.80
C ASP A 158 16.79 -6.18 11.58
N LEU A 159 16.00 -7.11 11.02
CA LEU A 159 16.49 -8.43 10.63
C LEU A 159 17.56 -8.38 9.54
N LEU A 160 17.45 -7.46 8.57
CA LEU A 160 18.50 -7.24 7.57
C LEU A 160 19.80 -6.72 8.19
N ALA A 161 19.70 -5.78 9.14
CA ALA A 161 20.86 -5.25 9.83
C ALA A 161 21.55 -6.32 10.69
N LEU A 162 20.76 -7.18 11.36
CA LEU A 162 21.28 -8.32 12.11
C LEU A 162 21.98 -9.34 11.21
N ASP A 163 21.43 -9.63 10.03
CA ASP A 163 22.05 -10.52 9.04
C ASP A 163 23.42 -10.00 8.59
N GLU A 164 23.53 -8.69 8.28
CA GLU A 164 24.81 -8.06 7.93
C GLU A 164 25.84 -8.14 9.07
N ASP A 165 25.40 -7.89 10.31
CA ASP A 165 26.24 -7.97 11.50
C ASP A 165 26.68 -9.40 11.81
N GLU A 166 25.76 -10.38 11.72
CA GLU A 166 26.04 -11.79 11.94
C GLU A 166 26.94 -12.36 10.84
N HIS A 167 26.73 -12.01 9.57
CA HIS A 167 27.61 -12.38 8.47
C HIS A 167 29.02 -11.79 8.65
N SER A 168 29.12 -10.53 9.09
CA SER A 168 30.39 -9.88 9.43
C SER A 168 31.09 -10.57 10.59
N LEU A 169 30.36 -10.93 11.64
CA LEU A 169 30.86 -11.67 12.80
C LEU A 169 31.31 -13.07 12.42
N TYR A 170 30.55 -13.80 11.61
CA TYR A 170 30.87 -15.14 11.14
C TYR A 170 32.15 -15.14 10.29
N THR A 171 32.28 -14.19 9.37
CA THR A 171 33.49 -14.01 8.56
C THR A 171 34.70 -13.66 9.43
N ARG A 172 34.52 -12.84 10.47
CA ARG A 172 35.58 -12.50 11.42
C ARG A 172 35.97 -13.68 12.33
N LEU A 173 35.01 -14.53 12.71
CA LEU A 173 35.25 -15.64 13.62
C LEU A 173 35.91 -16.83 12.92
N HIS A 174 35.56 -17.08 11.65
CA HIS A 174 36.07 -18.21 10.87
C HIS A 174 37.36 -17.89 10.08
N GLY A 175 37.71 -16.61 9.94
CA GLY A 175 38.86 -16.19 9.13
C GLY A 175 38.56 -16.36 7.63
N GLU A 176 39.32 -15.67 6.78
CA GLU A 176 39.13 -15.63 5.31
C GLU A 176 39.29 -17.00 4.59
N ASP A 177 39.59 -18.07 5.32
CA ASP A 177 39.71 -19.42 4.80
C ASP A 177 38.45 -20.22 5.16
N LEU A 178 37.43 -20.19 4.29
CA LEU A 178 36.52 -21.31 3.98
C LEU A 178 35.45 -20.86 2.97
N VAL A 179 35.85 -20.74 1.71
CA VAL A 179 34.94 -20.64 0.54
C VAL A 179 34.35 -22.03 0.20
N ALA A 180 34.22 -22.93 1.18
CA ALA A 180 33.88 -24.34 0.94
C ALA A 180 33.23 -25.04 2.15
N ALA A 181 32.34 -24.36 2.88
CA ALA A 181 31.44 -25.03 3.81
C ALA A 181 30.07 -25.22 3.14
N ASP A 182 29.57 -26.46 3.16
CA ASP A 182 28.39 -26.94 2.45
C ASP A 182 27.15 -26.01 2.58
N GLU A 183 26.49 -25.76 1.45
CA GLU A 183 25.26 -24.94 1.33
C GLU A 183 24.06 -25.50 2.12
N ASP A 184 24.11 -26.76 2.56
CA ASP A 184 22.99 -27.47 3.18
C ASP A 184 22.80 -27.22 4.69
N ASP A 185 23.81 -26.66 5.39
CA ASP A 185 23.74 -26.34 6.84
C ASP A 185 23.78 -24.82 7.08
N ASN A 186 23.11 -24.04 6.21
CA ASN A 186 23.05 -22.60 6.37
C ASN A 186 21.84 -22.19 7.26
N PRO A 187 22.01 -21.87 8.55
CA PRO A 187 20.92 -21.42 9.43
C PRO A 187 20.25 -20.12 8.94
N LEU A 188 20.86 -19.44 7.97
CA LEU A 188 20.30 -18.27 7.28
C LEU A 188 19.15 -18.62 6.33
N ALA A 189 19.11 -19.84 5.78
CA ALA A 189 18.02 -20.26 4.90
C ALA A 189 16.67 -20.27 5.63
N ASP A 190 16.65 -20.71 6.89
CA ASP A 190 15.47 -20.71 7.74
C ASP A 190 14.98 -19.28 8.07
N LEU A 191 15.89 -18.31 8.22
CA LEU A 191 15.54 -16.90 8.44
C LEU A 191 14.96 -16.24 7.18
N ILE A 192 15.48 -16.58 6.00
CA ILE A 192 14.91 -16.15 4.71
C ILE A 192 13.50 -16.72 4.53
N ASP A 193 13.27 -17.96 4.93
CA ASP A 193 11.96 -18.61 4.89
C ASP A 193 10.96 -17.99 5.90
N ILE A 194 11.43 -17.64 7.10
CA ILE A 194 10.63 -16.89 8.10
C ILE A 194 10.29 -15.49 7.57
N ARG A 195 11.23 -14.82 6.90
CA ARG A 195 11.03 -13.50 6.27
C ARG A 195 9.98 -13.54 5.15
N ALA A 196 9.98 -14.59 4.33
CA ALA A 196 8.97 -14.78 3.29
C ALA A 196 7.56 -15.01 3.87
N ARG A 197 7.47 -15.71 5.02
CA ARG A 197 6.19 -16.00 5.69
C ARG A 197 5.64 -14.84 6.51
N LEU A 198 6.50 -14.00 7.10
CA LEU A 198 6.08 -12.80 7.81
C LEU A 198 5.50 -11.73 6.88
N ARG A 199 5.91 -11.72 5.60
CA ARG A 199 5.56 -10.70 4.60
C ARG A 199 4.18 -10.82 3.96
N GLN A 200 3.42 -11.87 4.28
CA GLN A 200 2.10 -12.07 3.71
C GLN A 200 1.04 -11.78 4.77
N PRO A 201 0.41 -10.58 4.75
CA PRO A 201 -0.75 -10.34 5.59
C PRO A 201 -1.81 -11.38 5.25
N ALA A 202 -2.42 -12.00 6.27
CA ALA A 202 -3.42 -13.05 6.04
C ALA A 202 -4.51 -12.57 5.08
N THR A 203 -4.93 -13.42 4.13
CA THR A 203 -5.88 -13.11 3.03
C THR A 203 -7.23 -12.53 3.51
N GLY A 204 -7.61 -12.76 4.77
CA GLY A 204 -8.81 -12.14 5.37
C GLY A 204 -8.63 -10.64 5.69
N THR A 205 -7.42 -10.23 6.05
CA THR A 205 -7.07 -8.85 6.45
C THR A 205 -7.10 -7.90 5.26
N ILE A 206 -6.59 -8.31 4.11
CA ILE A 206 -6.55 -7.47 2.90
C ILE A 206 -7.93 -7.15 2.35
N ARG A 207 -8.88 -8.09 2.41
CA ARG A 207 -10.26 -7.87 1.98
C ARG A 207 -10.99 -6.87 2.88
N ASN A 208 -10.73 -6.93 4.18
CA ASN A 208 -11.28 -5.97 5.15
C ASN A 208 -10.67 -4.58 4.95
N ARG A 209 -9.35 -4.49 4.74
CA ARG A 209 -8.65 -3.25 4.38
C ARG A 209 -9.19 -2.65 3.08
N PHE A 210 -9.39 -3.47 2.05
CA PHE A 210 -9.96 -3.02 0.78
C PHE A 210 -11.39 -2.47 0.97
N ARG A 211 -12.24 -3.14 1.76
CA ARG A 211 -13.60 -2.64 2.05
C ARG A 211 -13.56 -1.29 2.77
N ALA A 212 -12.73 -1.17 3.80
CA ALA A 212 -12.55 0.07 4.55
C ALA A 212 -12.00 1.20 3.66
N TRP A 213 -10.99 0.90 2.84
CA TRP A 213 -10.41 1.83 1.88
C TRP A 213 -11.44 2.30 0.85
N LYS A 214 -12.22 1.37 0.29
CA LYS A 214 -13.30 1.66 -0.66
C LYS A 214 -14.35 2.57 -0.02
N GLN A 215 -14.71 2.32 1.23
CA GLN A 215 -15.66 3.16 1.95
C GLN A 215 -15.13 4.58 2.17
N LEU A 216 -13.84 4.73 2.50
CA LEU A 216 -13.20 6.04 2.59
C LEU A 216 -13.20 6.76 1.24
N PHE A 217 -12.84 6.06 0.16
CA PHE A 217 -12.86 6.57 -1.21
C PHE A 217 -14.25 7.07 -1.64
N LEU A 218 -15.30 6.32 -1.30
CA LEU A 218 -16.69 6.65 -1.64
C LEU A 218 -17.26 7.81 -0.80
N SER A 219 -16.70 8.08 0.38
CA SER A 219 -17.19 9.13 1.26
C SER A 219 -16.87 10.55 0.76
N GLY A 220 -15.79 10.73 -0.02
CA GLY A 220 -15.34 12.03 -0.49
C GLY A 220 -15.54 12.27 -1.98
N GLU A 221 -15.63 13.55 -2.34
CA GLU A 221 -15.41 14.02 -3.70
C GLU A 221 -13.90 13.97 -3.97
N LEU A 222 -13.50 13.03 -4.81
CA LEU A 222 -12.11 12.79 -5.17
C LEU A 222 -11.97 12.87 -6.69
N PRO A 223 -10.79 13.26 -7.20
CA PRO A 223 -10.48 13.18 -8.62
C PRO A 223 -10.71 11.76 -9.17
N THR A 224 -10.94 11.68 -10.48
CA THR A 224 -10.95 10.40 -11.19
C THR A 224 -9.53 10.08 -11.66
N TRP A 225 -9.03 8.91 -11.28
CA TRP A 225 -7.71 8.42 -11.66
C TRP A 225 -7.83 7.38 -12.77
N ARG A 226 -6.84 7.36 -13.66
CA ARG A 226 -6.78 6.39 -14.77
C ARG A 226 -5.99 5.15 -14.45
N ILE A 227 -5.10 5.24 -13.48
CA ILE A 227 -4.24 4.14 -13.07
C ILE A 227 -4.54 3.79 -11.62
N LEU A 228 -4.74 2.50 -11.36
CA LEU A 228 -4.68 1.91 -10.03
C LEU A 228 -3.34 1.20 -9.85
N ALA A 229 -2.66 1.41 -8.72
CA ALA A 229 -1.45 0.70 -8.36
C ALA A 229 -1.61 -0.05 -7.03
N THR A 230 -1.14 -1.29 -6.97
CA THR A 230 -1.04 -2.07 -5.73
C THR A 230 0.22 -2.92 -5.75
N HIS A 231 0.78 -3.18 -4.58
CA HIS A 231 1.84 -4.17 -4.37
C HIS A 231 1.29 -5.47 -3.75
N TRP A 232 0.00 -5.50 -3.40
CA TRP A 232 -0.67 -6.67 -2.85
C TRP A 232 -1.39 -7.45 -3.95
N PRO A 233 -0.99 -8.70 -4.23
CA PRO A 233 -1.65 -9.56 -5.23
C PRO A 233 -3.14 -9.77 -4.91
N ASP A 234 -3.47 -10.12 -3.66
CA ASP A 234 -4.86 -10.33 -3.23
C ASP A 234 -5.76 -9.10 -3.46
N ALA A 235 -5.21 -7.89 -3.36
CA ALA A 235 -5.96 -6.67 -3.63
C ALA A 235 -6.21 -6.45 -5.12
N ALA A 236 -5.24 -6.80 -5.98
CA ALA A 236 -5.44 -6.80 -7.42
C ALA A 236 -6.49 -7.83 -7.83
N ASP A 237 -6.47 -9.03 -7.25
CA ASP A 237 -7.46 -10.07 -7.53
C ASP A 237 -8.88 -9.60 -7.21
N ILE A 238 -9.08 -8.90 -6.08
CA ILE A 238 -10.39 -8.31 -5.75
C ILE A 238 -10.89 -7.36 -6.85
N ILE A 239 -10.00 -6.56 -7.44
CA ILE A 239 -10.32 -5.61 -8.53
C ILE A 239 -10.57 -6.35 -9.85
N LEU A 240 -9.73 -7.32 -10.19
CA LEU A 240 -9.84 -8.12 -11.41
C LEU A 240 -11.13 -8.95 -11.41
N GLU A 241 -11.44 -9.62 -10.30
CA GLU A 241 -12.71 -10.33 -10.13
C GLU A 241 -13.91 -9.37 -10.17
N ALA A 242 -13.80 -8.19 -9.58
CA ALA A 242 -14.87 -7.19 -9.65
C ALA A 242 -15.10 -6.74 -11.10
N TYR A 243 -14.04 -6.57 -11.88
CA TYR A 243 -14.12 -6.22 -13.30
C TYR A 243 -14.77 -7.34 -14.11
N GLU A 244 -14.31 -8.59 -13.92
CA GLU A 244 -14.87 -9.75 -14.60
C GLU A 244 -16.35 -9.95 -14.28
N ARG A 245 -16.75 -9.75 -13.02
CA ARG A 245 -18.17 -9.82 -12.62
C ARG A 245 -19.03 -8.74 -13.30
N HIS A 246 -18.50 -7.53 -13.54
CA HIS A 246 -19.24 -6.46 -14.19
C HIS A 246 -19.30 -6.61 -15.71
N ARG A 247 -18.23 -7.10 -16.35
CA ARG A 247 -18.11 -7.17 -17.82
C ARG A 247 -18.39 -8.56 -18.40
N GLY A 248 -18.37 -9.59 -17.58
CA GLY A 248 -18.42 -11.00 -18.01
C GLY A 248 -17.18 -11.44 -18.78
N GLN A 249 -16.06 -10.69 -18.68
CA GLN A 249 -14.80 -10.94 -19.37
C GLN A 249 -13.62 -10.59 -18.47
N ALA A 250 -12.55 -11.37 -18.54
CA ALA A 250 -11.31 -11.10 -17.83
C ALA A 250 -10.63 -9.81 -18.33
N ALA A 251 -9.85 -9.16 -17.46
CA ALA A 251 -9.02 -8.02 -17.85
C ALA A 251 -7.98 -8.43 -18.89
N THR A 252 -7.65 -7.54 -19.82
CA THR A 252 -6.68 -7.85 -20.87
C THR A 252 -5.26 -7.57 -20.36
N PRO A 253 -4.32 -8.53 -20.38
CA PRO A 253 -2.93 -8.24 -20.02
C PRO A 253 -2.31 -7.30 -21.05
N ALA A 254 -1.77 -6.16 -20.59
CA ALA A 254 -1.12 -5.16 -21.44
C ALA A 254 0.41 -5.30 -21.46
N GLY A 255 0.97 -6.11 -20.55
CA GLY A 255 2.38 -6.45 -20.52
C GLY A 255 2.94 -6.58 -19.11
N ALA A 256 4.27 -6.68 -19.04
CA ALA A 256 5.01 -6.77 -17.80
C ALA A 256 6.23 -5.84 -17.90
N LEU A 257 6.51 -5.07 -16.84
CA LEU A 257 7.66 -4.18 -16.76
C LEU A 257 8.54 -4.56 -15.56
N PRO A 258 9.85 -4.70 -15.74
CA PRO A 258 10.74 -4.89 -14.61
C PRO A 258 10.86 -3.57 -13.82
N LEU A 259 10.91 -3.68 -12.51
CA LEU A 259 11.36 -2.65 -11.58
C LEU A 259 12.48 -3.25 -10.70
N PRO A 260 13.34 -2.43 -10.10
CA PRO A 260 14.21 -2.91 -9.05
C PRO A 260 13.38 -3.33 -7.83
N THR A 261 13.86 -4.31 -7.05
CA THR A 261 13.19 -4.78 -5.83
C THR A 261 13.29 -3.73 -4.72
N THR A 262 14.37 -2.98 -4.69
CA THR A 262 14.59 -1.83 -3.80
C THR A 262 15.34 -0.73 -4.54
N VAL A 263 15.18 0.52 -4.13
CA VAL A 263 15.93 1.69 -4.65
C VAL A 263 16.73 2.40 -3.56
N GLY A 264 16.67 1.90 -2.32
CA GLY A 264 17.32 2.46 -1.14
C GLY A 264 16.79 1.79 0.13
N LEU A 265 17.59 1.77 1.19
CA LEU A 265 17.20 1.17 2.48
C LEU A 265 16.49 2.19 3.38
N THR A 266 16.82 3.47 3.19
CA THR A 266 16.18 4.60 3.87
C THR A 266 15.34 5.43 2.89
N MET A 267 14.40 6.21 3.44
CA MET A 267 13.58 7.12 2.63
C MET A 267 14.44 8.15 1.88
N ASP A 268 15.48 8.67 2.53
CA ASP A 268 16.37 9.68 1.94
C ASP A 268 17.17 9.13 0.75
N GLU A 269 17.74 7.93 0.89
CA GLU A 269 18.44 7.23 -0.19
C GLU A 269 17.52 6.91 -1.36
N ALA A 270 16.35 6.32 -1.05
CA ALA A 270 15.34 5.98 -2.04
C ALA A 270 14.88 7.24 -2.80
N PHE A 271 14.63 8.33 -2.08
CA PHE A 271 14.26 9.61 -2.68
C PHE A 271 15.35 10.14 -3.60
N ALA A 272 16.59 10.19 -3.13
CA ALA A 272 17.71 10.69 -3.93
C ALA A 272 17.89 9.87 -5.23
N ALA A 273 17.79 8.54 -5.13
CA ALA A 273 17.91 7.64 -6.27
C ALA A 273 16.74 7.79 -7.26
N VAL A 274 15.50 7.84 -6.75
CA VAL A 274 14.31 8.09 -7.58
C VAL A 274 14.39 9.44 -8.27
N ALA A 275 14.76 10.50 -7.54
CA ALA A 275 14.87 11.84 -8.09
C ALA A 275 15.96 11.93 -9.18
N ALA A 276 17.10 11.28 -8.97
CA ALA A 276 18.17 11.20 -9.97
C ALA A 276 17.71 10.48 -11.24
N PHE A 277 17.08 9.31 -11.09
CA PHE A 277 16.55 8.54 -12.21
C PHE A 277 15.48 9.30 -12.99
N ARG A 278 14.51 9.90 -12.29
CA ARG A 278 13.41 10.67 -12.91
C ARG A 278 13.93 11.90 -13.64
N LYS A 279 15.01 12.53 -13.17
CA LYS A 279 15.63 13.67 -13.86
C LYS A 279 16.16 13.28 -15.25
N GLU A 280 16.66 12.06 -15.41
CA GLU A 280 17.24 11.58 -16.68
C GLU A 280 16.19 10.87 -17.56
N PHE A 281 15.29 10.09 -16.96
CA PHE A 281 14.40 9.17 -17.68
C PHE A 281 12.90 9.45 -17.51
N ALA A 282 12.48 10.63 -17.00
CA ALA A 282 11.05 10.97 -16.89
C ALA A 282 10.30 10.82 -18.22
N LEU A 283 10.90 11.26 -19.34
CA LEU A 283 10.27 11.14 -20.67
C LEU A 283 10.03 9.69 -21.09
N LEU A 284 10.92 8.77 -20.68
CA LEU A 284 10.78 7.34 -20.97
C LEU A 284 9.63 6.72 -20.16
N ALA A 285 9.51 7.09 -18.87
CA ALA A 285 8.38 6.68 -18.04
C ALA A 285 7.05 7.25 -18.57
N ASP A 286 7.03 8.51 -19.00
CA ASP A 286 5.85 9.13 -19.62
C ASP A 286 5.48 8.43 -20.94
N GLU A 287 6.46 8.06 -21.76
CA GLU A 287 6.26 7.29 -23.01
C GLU A 287 5.66 5.90 -22.72
N LEU A 288 6.13 5.21 -21.67
CA LEU A 288 5.58 3.93 -21.20
C LEU A 288 4.12 4.06 -20.79
N LEU A 289 3.80 5.01 -19.92
CA LEU A 289 2.43 5.22 -19.45
C LEU A 289 1.50 5.71 -20.57
N ALA A 290 1.98 6.57 -21.48
CA ALA A 290 1.20 7.04 -22.62
C ALA A 290 0.89 5.93 -23.64
N THR A 291 1.70 4.87 -23.68
CA THR A 291 1.46 3.71 -24.53
C THR A 291 0.31 2.85 -24.00
N LEU A 292 0.06 2.88 -22.70
CA LEU A 292 -1.09 2.19 -22.10
C LEU A 292 -2.40 2.85 -22.59
N PRO A 293 -3.40 2.06 -22.99
CA PRO A 293 -3.56 0.62 -22.69
C PRO A 293 -3.04 -0.37 -23.76
N ALA A 294 -2.37 0.11 -24.81
CA ALA A 294 -1.84 -0.78 -25.84
C ALA A 294 -0.70 -1.66 -25.30
N PRO A 295 -0.47 -2.85 -25.88
CA PRO A 295 0.66 -3.68 -25.54
C PRO A 295 1.99 -2.91 -25.68
N LEU A 296 2.83 -2.99 -24.65
CA LEU A 296 4.10 -2.28 -24.63
C LEU A 296 5.06 -2.81 -25.72
N PRO A 297 5.60 -1.95 -26.60
CA PRO A 297 6.57 -2.36 -27.61
C PRO A 297 7.85 -2.92 -26.98
N ALA A 298 8.36 -4.02 -27.52
CA ALA A 298 9.60 -4.64 -27.04
C ALA A 298 10.81 -3.69 -27.04
N THR A 299 10.85 -2.74 -27.98
CA THR A 299 11.89 -1.70 -28.05
C THR A 299 11.83 -0.73 -26.87
N LEU A 300 10.63 -0.41 -26.40
CA LEU A 300 10.42 0.48 -25.27
C LEU A 300 10.75 -0.22 -23.95
N ILE A 301 10.35 -1.49 -23.81
CA ILE A 301 10.71 -2.34 -22.67
C ILE A 301 12.25 -2.48 -22.58
N LYS A 302 12.93 -2.69 -23.71
CA LYS A 302 14.39 -2.79 -23.73
C LYS A 302 15.06 -1.49 -23.28
N ARG A 303 14.61 -0.33 -23.79
CA ARG A 303 15.12 0.99 -23.36
C ARG A 303 14.93 1.21 -21.85
N TRP A 304 13.80 0.76 -21.31
CA TRP A 304 13.53 0.81 -19.88
C TRP A 304 14.48 -0.08 -19.08
N GLN A 305 14.70 -1.32 -19.52
CA GLN A 305 15.67 -2.23 -18.91
C GLN A 305 17.10 -1.67 -18.93
N ASP A 306 17.54 -1.13 -20.07
CA ASP A 306 18.86 -0.53 -20.21
C ASP A 306 19.03 0.67 -19.24
N ALA A 307 18.00 1.51 -19.08
CA ALA A 307 17.99 2.61 -18.13
C ALA A 307 18.04 2.14 -16.67
N LEU A 308 17.29 1.07 -16.34
CA LEU A 308 17.32 0.46 -15.01
C LEU A 308 18.68 -0.16 -14.71
N GLU A 309 19.34 -0.81 -15.68
CA GLU A 309 20.65 -1.42 -15.45
C GLU A 309 21.74 -0.36 -15.22
N GLN A 310 21.61 0.82 -15.84
CA GLN A 310 22.53 1.93 -15.64
C GLN A 310 22.46 2.52 -14.21
N HIS A 311 21.27 2.62 -13.63
CA HIS A 311 21.06 3.28 -12.32
C HIS A 311 20.86 2.31 -11.15
N PHE A 312 20.28 1.14 -11.43
CA PHE A 312 19.92 0.13 -10.44
C PHE A 312 20.34 -1.25 -10.94
N PRO A 313 21.64 -1.60 -11.02
CA PRO A 313 22.08 -2.90 -11.54
C PRO A 313 21.37 -4.08 -10.87
N ALA A 314 20.97 -5.08 -11.65
CA ALA A 314 20.14 -6.18 -11.15
C ALA A 314 20.81 -6.97 -10.02
N GLY A 315 22.14 -7.12 -10.07
CA GLY A 315 22.91 -7.83 -9.06
C GLY A 315 22.94 -7.16 -7.67
N GLN A 316 22.61 -5.87 -7.58
CA GLN A 316 22.60 -5.12 -6.32
C GLN A 316 21.18 -4.81 -5.85
N PHE A 317 20.30 -4.41 -6.76
CA PHE A 317 18.97 -3.90 -6.43
C PHE A 317 17.84 -4.92 -6.69
N GLY A 318 18.19 -6.12 -7.17
CA GLY A 318 17.23 -7.15 -7.55
C GLY A 318 16.34 -6.73 -8.73
N ARG A 319 15.39 -7.61 -9.08
CA ARG A 319 14.35 -7.34 -10.07
C ARG A 319 13.03 -7.88 -9.59
N THR A 320 12.00 -7.09 -9.81
CA THR A 320 10.61 -7.42 -9.56
C THR A 320 9.78 -7.08 -10.80
N VAL A 321 8.65 -7.75 -10.99
CA VAL A 321 7.85 -7.60 -12.22
C VAL A 321 6.54 -6.91 -11.89
N VAL A 322 6.29 -5.80 -12.60
CA VAL A 322 4.99 -5.12 -12.59
C VAL A 322 4.13 -5.68 -13.71
N ALA A 323 3.13 -6.47 -13.35
CA ALA A 323 2.10 -6.93 -14.25
C ALA A 323 1.10 -5.81 -14.54
N ILE A 324 0.79 -5.59 -15.82
CA ILE A 324 -0.11 -4.53 -16.27
C ILE A 324 -1.36 -5.15 -16.87
N HIS A 325 -2.52 -4.77 -16.34
CA HIS A 325 -3.83 -5.23 -16.80
C HIS A 325 -4.67 -4.03 -17.25
N HIS A 326 -5.25 -4.14 -18.42
CA HIS A 326 -6.18 -3.14 -18.95
C HIS A 326 -7.62 -3.50 -18.59
N LEU A 327 -8.33 -2.54 -17.99
CA LEU A 327 -9.72 -2.65 -17.54
C LEU A 327 -10.64 -1.96 -18.57
N ALA A 328 -10.83 -2.61 -19.71
CA ALA A 328 -11.53 -2.03 -20.86
C ALA A 328 -13.03 -1.73 -20.60
N GLY A 329 -13.42 -0.50 -20.91
CA GLY A 329 -14.79 0.01 -20.89
C GLY A 329 -15.35 0.26 -19.50
N LEU A 330 -14.50 0.30 -18.47
CA LEU A 330 -14.88 0.70 -17.12
C LEU A 330 -13.94 1.77 -16.59
N ASP A 331 -14.53 2.86 -16.08
CA ASP A 331 -13.81 3.79 -15.24
C ASP A 331 -13.52 3.15 -13.87
N ILE A 332 -12.36 3.48 -13.30
CA ILE A 332 -11.94 3.01 -11.98
C ILE A 332 -12.97 3.41 -10.92
N SER A 333 -13.53 4.61 -11.02
CA SER A 333 -14.55 5.07 -10.06
C SER A 333 -15.80 4.21 -10.12
N THR A 334 -16.22 3.79 -11.31
CA THR A 334 -17.36 2.88 -11.52
C THR A 334 -17.09 1.50 -10.93
N LEU A 335 -15.89 0.96 -11.14
CA LEU A 335 -15.48 -0.32 -10.54
C LEU A 335 -15.46 -0.25 -9.00
N LEU A 336 -15.11 0.90 -8.45
CA LEU A 336 -15.15 1.21 -7.02
C LEU A 336 -16.55 1.63 -6.54
N GLY A 337 -17.58 1.61 -7.40
CA GLY A 337 -18.98 1.82 -7.02
C GLY A 337 -19.45 3.28 -6.97
N LYS A 338 -18.67 4.24 -7.49
CA LYS A 338 -19.19 5.59 -7.78
C LYS A 338 -20.06 5.54 -9.03
N PRO A 339 -21.14 6.35 -9.11
CA PRO A 339 -21.88 6.49 -10.35
C PRO A 339 -21.02 7.23 -11.39
N GLY A 340 -20.40 6.48 -12.29
CA GLY A 340 -19.59 7.01 -13.39
C GLY A 340 -20.28 6.86 -14.75
N GLN A 341 -19.83 7.64 -15.75
CA GLN A 341 -20.17 7.37 -17.14
C GLN A 341 -19.35 6.17 -17.61
N GLU A 342 -19.95 5.22 -18.33
CA GLU A 342 -19.25 4.18 -19.09
C GLU A 342 -18.47 4.85 -20.23
N LYS A 343 -17.32 5.44 -19.91
CA LYS A 343 -16.34 5.92 -20.88
C LYS A 343 -14.99 5.37 -20.49
N ASP A 344 -14.37 4.77 -21.50
CA ASP A 344 -13.25 3.86 -21.49
C ASP A 344 -11.95 4.43 -20.87
N GLN A 345 -11.03 3.53 -20.46
CA GLN A 345 -9.58 3.73 -20.15
C GLN A 345 -9.10 3.66 -18.67
N GLY A 346 -9.61 2.74 -17.85
CA GLY A 346 -8.93 2.35 -16.60
C GLY A 346 -7.77 1.37 -16.86
N THR A 347 -6.61 1.57 -16.23
CA THR A 347 -5.49 0.62 -16.25
C THR A 347 -5.10 0.25 -14.82
N LEU A 348 -4.85 -1.04 -14.58
CA LEU A 348 -4.36 -1.57 -13.32
C LEU A 348 -2.89 -1.95 -13.46
N LEU A 349 -2.05 -1.35 -12.62
CA LEU A 349 -0.67 -1.72 -12.39
C LEU A 349 -0.61 -2.56 -11.11
N LEU A 350 -0.10 -3.78 -11.23
CA LEU A 350 0.17 -4.65 -10.10
C LEU A 350 1.69 -4.84 -10.03
N ALA A 351 2.33 -4.32 -8.99
CA ALA A 351 3.69 -4.71 -8.66
C ALA A 351 3.63 -6.05 -7.93
N ILE A 352 4.16 -7.10 -8.56
CA ILE A 352 4.30 -8.40 -7.91
C ILE A 352 5.71 -8.44 -7.36
N ALA A 353 5.85 -8.29 -6.05
CA ALA A 353 7.07 -8.66 -5.34
C ALA A 353 7.19 -10.18 -5.35
N ASP A 354 7.53 -10.77 -6.50
CA ASP A 354 7.98 -12.16 -6.53
C ASP A 354 9.30 -12.22 -5.75
N ILE A 355 9.23 -12.86 -4.59
CA ILE A 355 10.38 -13.34 -3.83
C ILE A 355 10.94 -14.51 -4.65
N ALA A 356 11.92 -14.22 -5.49
CA ALA A 356 12.80 -15.23 -6.07
C ALA A 356 13.90 -15.58 -5.06
#